data_AF-A0A7R9F8H9-F1
#
_entry.id   AF-A0A7R9F8H9-F1
#
_cell.length_a   1.000
_cell.length_b   1.000
_cell.length_c   1.000
_cell.angle_alpha   90.00
_cell.angle_beta   90.00
_cell.angle_gamma   90.00
#
_symmetry.space_group_name_H-M   'P 1'
#
loop_
_entity.id
_entity.type
_entity.pdbx_description
1 polymer ?
#
loop_
_entity_poly.entity_id
_entity_poly.type
_entity_poly.pdbx_seq_one_letter_code
_entity_poly.pdbx_strand_id
1 'polypeptide(L)'
;MADVTLLSNRRTLFSLCLTQAWRPLTATVQLVAAGGDVDEGAGISGEIIFTQPHPPVGPVIVRGNLTGLSPGQHGMVVHVLGHMREGCDSTGPHYNPYGFRHGAPGEPQRHVGDIGNIRAGPDGAASVDLLDPIISLAGPHSIMGRSLVVHADVDDYGRGGNDESLISGNSGAAMACGVIGVIFTQIDNGLVTVTGTIQGLRPGRHGFHVHEKGDISGGCADAGGHFNPGKNNHGAPFDGDRHAGDLGNIEAGPDGVAHFQLTDHVISLTGPHCILGRAVVVHSEEDDLGKGGFSDSLTTGHAGSRLACGVIRDQ
;
A
#
# COMPACT_ATOMS: atom_id res chain seq x y z
N MET A 1 -8.99 -55.09 50.18
CA MET A 1 -10.10 -54.57 49.35
C MET A 1 -9.64 -54.63 47.90
N ALA A 2 -10.55 -54.97 47.00
CA ALA A 2 -10.32 -55.63 45.73
C ALA A 2 -9.77 -54.76 44.59
N ASP A 3 -9.31 -55.50 43.58
CA ASP A 3 -8.86 -55.18 42.23
C ASP A 3 -9.98 -54.61 41.32
N VAL A 4 -9.61 -54.27 40.07
CA VAL A 4 -10.42 -54.06 38.83
C VAL A 4 -10.39 -52.63 38.20
N THR A 5 -9.46 -52.49 37.24
CA THR A 5 -9.62 -52.13 35.80
C THR A 5 -10.58 -51.01 35.36
N LEU A 6 -10.05 -50.02 34.62
CA LEU A 6 -10.70 -49.52 33.39
C LEU A 6 -9.65 -49.29 32.28
N LEU A 7 -9.87 -50.02 31.19
CA LEU A 7 -9.14 -50.01 29.92
C LEU A 7 -9.55 -48.82 29.04
N SER A 8 -8.65 -48.52 28.09
CA SER A 8 -8.92 -48.19 26.69
C SER A 8 -9.10 -46.73 26.27
N ASN A 9 -8.01 -46.19 25.71
CA ASN A 9 -7.90 -45.66 24.34
C ASN A 9 -8.99 -44.68 23.84
N ARG A 10 -8.59 -43.41 23.70
CA ARG A 10 -8.65 -42.69 22.42
C ARG A 10 -7.69 -41.49 22.43
N ARG A 11 -6.53 -41.74 21.82
CA ARG A 11 -5.82 -40.88 20.87
C ARG A 11 -6.25 -39.39 20.80
N THR A 12 -5.26 -38.56 21.12
CA THR A 12 -4.91 -37.31 20.43
C THR A 12 -5.93 -36.18 20.49
N LEU A 13 -5.54 -35.10 21.18
CA LEU A 13 -5.47 -33.76 20.61
C LEU A 13 -4.44 -32.98 21.44
N PHE A 14 -3.18 -33.10 21.02
CA PHE A 14 -2.22 -32.01 21.22
C PHE A 14 -2.92 -30.77 20.67
N SER A 15 -3.28 -29.84 21.56
CA SER A 15 -3.71 -28.51 21.17
C SER A 15 -2.53 -27.85 20.48
N LEU A 16 -2.48 -27.96 19.15
CA LEU A 16 -1.74 -27.03 18.31
C LEU A 16 -2.39 -25.67 18.56
N CYS A 17 -1.77 -24.90 19.46
CA CYS A 17 -1.86 -23.46 19.41
C CYS A 17 -1.31 -23.06 18.04
N LEU A 18 -2.21 -22.87 17.07
CA LEU A 18 -1.92 -22.32 15.77
C LEU A 18 -1.25 -20.97 15.99
N THR A 19 0.07 -20.91 15.78
CA THR A 19 0.80 -19.65 15.65
C THR A 19 0.14 -18.90 14.51
N GLN A 20 -0.38 -17.70 14.79
CA GLN A 20 -0.80 -16.76 13.76
C GLN A 20 0.44 -16.50 12.88
N ALA A 21 0.50 -17.13 11.72
CA ALA A 21 1.63 -16.96 10.81
C ALA A 21 1.66 -15.48 10.41
N TRP A 22 2.80 -14.82 10.61
CA TRP A 22 3.03 -13.46 10.13
C TRP A 22 2.71 -13.43 8.64
N ARG A 23 1.74 -12.60 8.25
CA ARG A 23 1.42 -12.38 6.84
C ARG A 23 2.29 -11.23 6.34
N PRO A 24 3.03 -11.41 5.24
CA PRO A 24 3.79 -10.32 4.66
C PRO A 24 2.83 -9.18 4.27
N LEU A 25 3.24 -7.93 4.48
CA LEU A 25 2.57 -6.78 3.86
C LEU A 25 3.29 -6.43 2.58
N THR A 26 2.53 -6.06 1.55
CA THR A 26 3.10 -5.51 0.32
C THR A 26 2.35 -4.25 -0.09
N ALA A 27 3.11 -3.29 -0.61
CA ALA A 27 2.62 -2.05 -1.17
C ALA A 27 3.30 -1.78 -2.50
N THR A 28 2.62 -1.08 -3.39
CA THR A 28 3.18 -0.72 -4.68
C THR A 28 3.09 0.76 -4.92
N VAL A 29 3.97 1.25 -5.77
CA VAL A 29 3.93 2.59 -6.30
C VAL A 29 4.22 2.52 -7.79
N GLN A 30 3.36 3.17 -8.55
CA GLN A 30 3.58 3.45 -9.96
C GLN A 30 4.21 4.83 -10.03
N LEU A 31 5.47 4.91 -10.50
CA LEU A 31 6.15 6.17 -10.71
C LEU A 31 5.79 6.72 -12.08
N VAL A 32 5.46 8.00 -12.09
CA VAL A 32 5.24 8.77 -13.31
C VAL A 32 6.14 10.00 -13.28
N ALA A 33 6.57 10.43 -14.46
CA ALA A 33 7.33 11.65 -14.67
C ALA A 33 6.68 12.86 -13.97
N ALA A 34 7.51 13.71 -13.35
CA ALA A 34 7.10 15.00 -12.86
C ALA A 34 6.64 15.86 -14.06
N GLY A 35 5.34 16.07 -14.20
CA GLY A 35 4.79 16.91 -15.27
C GLY A 35 5.08 18.38 -14.98
N GLY A 36 6.12 18.94 -15.60
CA GLY A 36 6.49 20.35 -15.49
C GLY A 36 7.84 20.62 -16.15
N ASP A 37 7.80 21.40 -17.23
CA ASP A 37 8.90 21.78 -18.14
C ASP A 37 9.66 20.67 -18.88
N VAL A 38 9.89 20.97 -20.15
CA VAL A 38 10.37 20.07 -21.20
C VAL A 38 11.83 19.67 -20.97
N ASP A 39 12.07 18.36 -20.89
CA ASP A 39 13.31 17.60 -21.18
C ASP A 39 13.99 16.80 -20.05
N GLU A 40 13.76 17.03 -18.76
CA GLU A 40 14.48 16.28 -17.69
C GLU A 40 13.73 15.12 -17.02
N GLY A 41 12.44 14.88 -17.33
CA GLY A 41 11.70 13.72 -16.79
C GLY A 41 10.75 13.04 -17.77
N ALA A 42 10.68 13.52 -19.01
CA ALA A 42 9.69 13.08 -19.99
C ALA A 42 9.86 11.58 -20.32
N GLY A 43 8.91 10.77 -19.86
CA GLY A 43 8.87 9.33 -20.15
C GLY A 43 9.40 8.42 -19.04
N ILE A 44 9.74 8.94 -17.85
CA ILE A 44 10.04 8.08 -16.71
C ILE A 44 8.77 7.35 -16.28
N SER A 45 8.88 6.03 -16.16
CA SER A 45 7.80 5.18 -15.68
C SER A 45 8.33 3.91 -15.04
N GLY A 46 7.52 3.31 -14.18
CA GLY A 46 7.77 1.96 -13.69
C GLY A 46 7.06 1.67 -12.38
N GLU A 47 7.24 0.45 -11.90
CA GLU A 47 6.60 -0.02 -10.67
C GLU A 47 7.68 -0.37 -9.65
N ILE A 48 7.48 0.10 -8.42
CA ILE A 48 8.25 -0.32 -7.25
C ILE A 48 7.30 -0.99 -6.25
N ILE A 49 7.79 -2.06 -5.65
CA ILE A 49 7.06 -2.96 -4.79
C ILE A 49 7.84 -3.05 -3.47
N PHE A 50 7.16 -2.70 -2.38
CA PHE A 50 7.66 -2.81 -1.03
C PHE A 50 7.06 -4.05 -0.39
N THR A 51 7.87 -4.98 0.11
CA THR A 51 7.41 -6.17 0.83
C THR A 51 8.03 -6.21 2.22
N GLN A 52 7.21 -6.24 3.25
CA GLN A 52 7.62 -6.46 4.64
C GLN A 52 7.24 -7.88 5.05
N PRO A 53 8.20 -8.82 5.16
CA PRO A 53 7.86 -10.22 5.41
C PRO A 53 7.27 -10.51 6.80
N HIS A 54 7.60 -9.69 7.81
CA HIS A 54 7.25 -9.95 9.21
C HIS A 54 6.66 -8.72 9.94
N PRO A 55 5.61 -8.07 9.39
CA PRO A 55 5.07 -6.83 9.94
C PRO A 55 4.52 -7.02 11.37
N PRO A 56 4.60 -6.01 12.25
CA PRO A 56 5.10 -4.65 12.01
C PRO A 56 6.62 -4.51 12.14
N VAL A 57 7.36 -5.62 12.26
CA VAL A 57 8.80 -5.62 12.50
C VAL A 57 9.58 -6.13 11.28
N GLY A 58 10.91 -6.02 11.34
CA GLY A 58 11.78 -6.51 10.29
C GLY A 58 11.83 -5.61 9.06
N PRO A 59 12.80 -5.89 8.16
CA PRO A 59 13.11 -5.02 7.05
C PRO A 59 12.05 -5.07 5.96
N VAL A 60 12.02 -4.01 5.16
CA VAL A 60 11.24 -3.93 3.94
C VAL A 60 12.16 -4.17 2.74
N ILE A 61 11.75 -5.08 1.89
CA ILE A 61 12.39 -5.37 0.61
C ILE A 61 11.74 -4.46 -0.42
N VAL A 62 12.54 -3.69 -1.16
CA VAL A 62 12.08 -2.76 -2.20
C VAL A 62 12.56 -3.27 -3.55
N ARG A 63 11.64 -3.63 -4.43
CA ARG A 63 11.94 -4.23 -5.73
C ARG A 63 11.15 -3.62 -6.86
N GLY A 64 11.72 -3.56 -8.05
CA GLY A 64 10.97 -3.14 -9.23
C GLY A 64 11.88 -2.70 -10.36
N ASN A 65 11.28 -2.12 -11.39
CA ASN A 65 12.01 -1.63 -12.54
C ASN A 65 11.47 -0.27 -12.96
N LEU A 66 12.39 0.63 -13.29
CA LEU A 66 12.10 1.95 -13.86
C LEU A 66 12.75 2.05 -15.24
N THR A 67 12.14 2.82 -16.11
CA THR A 67 12.66 3.17 -17.43
C THR A 67 12.63 4.68 -17.63
N GLY A 68 13.37 5.17 -18.62
CA GLY A 68 13.39 6.59 -19.00
C GLY A 68 14.27 7.49 -18.12
N LEU A 69 15.10 6.91 -17.25
CA LEU A 69 16.06 7.66 -16.43
C LEU A 69 17.31 8.02 -17.24
N SER A 70 18.00 9.09 -16.86
CA SER A 70 19.34 9.35 -17.39
C SER A 70 20.34 8.30 -16.88
N PRO A 71 21.37 7.90 -17.65
CA PRO A 71 22.37 6.96 -17.17
C PRO A 71 23.14 7.53 -15.96
N GLY A 72 23.18 6.80 -14.85
CA GLY A 72 23.79 7.32 -13.63
C GLY A 72 23.20 6.77 -12.34
N GLN A 73 23.52 7.44 -11.23
CA GLN A 73 22.87 7.20 -9.95
C GLN A 73 21.85 8.29 -9.67
N HIS A 74 20.74 7.91 -9.07
CA HIS A 74 19.63 8.79 -8.73
C HIS A 74 19.22 8.56 -7.28
N GLY A 75 19.07 9.63 -6.52
CA GLY A 75 18.46 9.56 -5.18
C GLY A 75 17.04 9.03 -5.27
N MET A 76 16.69 8.08 -4.41
CA MET A 76 15.34 7.53 -4.30
C MET A 76 14.90 7.62 -2.85
N VAL A 77 13.81 8.34 -2.59
CA VAL A 77 13.44 8.79 -1.25
C VAL A 77 11.94 8.71 -1.04
N VAL A 78 11.50 8.29 0.15
CA VAL A 78 10.10 8.44 0.56
C VAL A 78 9.88 9.83 1.14
N HIS A 79 9.01 10.61 0.51
CA HIS A 79 8.60 11.93 0.95
C HIS A 79 7.41 11.87 1.91
N VAL A 80 7.14 12.95 2.64
CA VAL A 80 6.16 12.93 3.74
C VAL A 80 4.70 12.93 3.25
N LEU A 81 4.38 13.63 2.16
CA LEU A 81 3.02 13.75 1.63
C LEU A 81 2.77 12.70 0.55
N GLY A 82 1.54 12.21 0.48
CA GLY A 82 1.08 11.18 -0.46
C GLY A 82 0.23 11.75 -1.58
N HIS A 83 0.69 12.81 -2.23
CA HIS A 83 -0.03 13.45 -3.31
C HIS A 83 0.88 14.04 -4.37
N MET A 84 0.30 14.31 -5.54
CA MET A 84 1.00 14.87 -6.70
C MET A 84 0.17 15.96 -7.39
N ARG A 85 -0.64 16.71 -6.62
CA ARG A 85 -1.56 17.75 -7.15
C ARG A 85 -0.85 18.79 -8.01
N GLU A 86 0.37 19.15 -7.63
CA GLU A 86 1.23 20.10 -8.33
C GLU A 86 2.52 19.41 -8.78
N GLY A 87 2.42 18.15 -9.19
CA GLY A 87 3.56 17.31 -9.53
C GLY A 87 4.35 16.85 -8.31
N CYS A 88 5.58 16.40 -8.54
CA CYS A 88 6.43 15.80 -7.51
C CYS A 88 6.95 16.79 -6.49
N ASP A 89 7.03 18.08 -6.81
CA ASP A 89 7.44 19.11 -5.84
C ASP A 89 6.45 19.26 -4.67
N SER A 90 5.20 18.83 -4.88
CA SER A 90 4.16 18.87 -3.86
C SER A 90 4.28 17.78 -2.79
N THR A 91 5.20 16.81 -2.92
CA THR A 91 5.30 15.69 -1.97
C THR A 91 5.92 16.06 -0.61
N GLY A 92 6.39 17.31 -0.46
CA GLY A 92 6.98 17.83 0.77
C GLY A 92 8.42 17.35 0.99
N PRO A 93 9.00 17.50 2.19
CA PRO A 93 10.34 16.99 2.48
C PRO A 93 10.38 15.46 2.64
N HIS A 94 11.60 14.93 2.80
CA HIS A 94 11.84 13.54 3.16
C HIS A 94 11.03 13.17 4.40
N TYR A 95 10.51 11.94 4.43
CA TYR A 95 9.73 11.47 5.57
C TYR A 95 10.61 11.31 6.82
N ASN A 96 10.46 12.24 7.77
CA ASN A 96 11.32 12.37 8.95
C ASN A 96 10.53 12.52 10.26
N PRO A 97 9.89 11.45 10.77
CA PRO A 97 9.09 11.52 12.00
C PRO A 97 9.95 11.75 13.26
N TYR A 98 11.26 11.53 13.19
CA TYR A 98 12.19 11.62 14.33
C TYR A 98 13.01 12.91 14.37
N GLY A 99 12.93 13.75 13.33
CA GLY A 99 13.72 14.98 13.24
C GLY A 99 15.23 14.75 13.14
N PHE A 100 15.66 13.61 12.58
CA PHE A 100 17.08 13.36 12.31
C PHE A 100 17.55 14.17 11.10
N ARG A 101 18.88 14.21 10.90
CA ARG A 101 19.46 14.72 9.66
C ARG A 101 19.36 13.65 8.57
N HIS A 102 19.47 14.08 7.32
CA HIS A 102 19.59 13.18 6.18
C HIS A 102 20.85 12.29 6.33
N GLY A 103 20.78 11.03 5.86
CA GLY A 103 21.88 10.09 5.97
C GLY A 103 21.77 8.86 5.08
N ALA A 104 22.80 8.01 5.08
CA ALA A 104 22.86 6.83 4.23
C ALA A 104 21.89 5.73 4.71
N PRO A 105 21.31 4.88 3.83
CA PRO A 105 20.32 3.87 4.22
C PRO A 105 20.79 2.86 5.29
N GLY A 106 22.09 2.66 5.44
CA GLY A 106 22.69 1.80 6.48
C GLY A 106 22.85 2.47 7.85
N GLU A 107 22.62 3.77 7.97
CA GLU A 107 22.79 4.53 9.19
C GLU A 107 21.50 4.49 10.05
N PRO A 108 21.61 4.29 11.37
CA PRO A 108 20.44 4.19 12.25
C PRO A 108 19.79 5.55 12.56
N GLN A 109 20.52 6.65 12.34
CA GLN A 109 20.04 8.02 12.50
C GLN A 109 20.04 8.72 11.14
N ARG A 110 18.92 8.58 10.44
CA ARG A 110 18.63 9.21 9.15
C ARG A 110 17.14 9.53 9.08
N HIS A 111 16.68 10.24 8.04
CA HIS A 111 15.24 10.27 7.81
C HIS A 111 14.73 8.85 7.54
N VAL A 112 13.51 8.54 7.98
CA VAL A 112 12.91 7.23 7.70
C VAL A 112 12.82 7.01 6.19
N GLY A 113 12.56 8.07 5.41
CA GLY A 113 12.46 7.98 3.96
C GLY A 113 13.76 7.87 3.16
N ASP A 114 14.94 7.98 3.78
CA ASP A 114 16.25 8.05 3.08
C ASP A 114 16.72 6.65 2.60
N ILE A 115 16.08 6.07 1.58
CA ILE A 115 16.33 4.68 1.15
C ILE A 115 17.50 4.52 0.15
N GLY A 116 18.16 5.63 -0.19
CA GLY A 116 19.45 5.65 -0.87
C GLY A 116 19.39 5.93 -2.37
N ASN A 117 20.37 5.42 -3.12
CA ASN A 117 20.45 5.61 -4.57
C ASN A 117 20.04 4.36 -5.36
N ILE A 118 19.45 4.57 -6.54
CA ILE A 118 19.31 3.56 -7.61
C ILE A 118 20.28 3.86 -8.75
N ARG A 119 20.51 2.88 -9.64
CA ARG A 119 21.39 3.04 -10.80
C ARG A 119 20.67 2.71 -12.09
N ALA A 120 20.63 3.68 -13.00
CA ALA A 120 20.15 3.50 -14.37
C ALA A 120 21.30 3.16 -15.32
N GLY A 121 21.07 2.19 -16.21
CA GLY A 121 21.99 1.80 -17.27
C GLY A 121 22.01 2.79 -18.44
N PRO A 122 22.85 2.54 -19.47
CA PRO A 122 22.92 3.38 -20.67
C PRO A 122 21.61 3.43 -21.49
N ASP A 123 20.73 2.46 -21.29
CA ASP A 123 19.39 2.38 -21.88
C ASP A 123 18.31 3.10 -21.06
N GLY A 124 18.69 3.73 -19.94
CA GLY A 124 17.80 4.41 -19.02
C GLY A 124 16.94 3.48 -18.16
N ALA A 125 17.25 2.17 -18.15
CA ALA A 125 16.59 1.21 -17.28
C ALA A 125 17.31 1.08 -15.93
N ALA A 126 16.55 1.07 -14.84
CA ALA A 126 17.06 0.81 -13.49
C ALA A 126 16.30 -0.36 -12.87
N SER A 127 17.03 -1.40 -12.45
CA SER A 127 16.48 -2.48 -11.63
C SER A 127 16.74 -2.18 -10.17
N VAL A 128 15.68 -2.21 -9.37
CA VAL A 128 15.72 -1.92 -7.94
C VAL A 128 15.62 -3.23 -7.18
N ASP A 129 16.56 -3.47 -6.29
CA ASP A 129 16.54 -4.55 -5.29
C ASP A 129 17.29 -4.07 -4.05
N LEU A 130 16.54 -3.47 -3.12
CA LEU A 130 17.06 -2.88 -1.89
C LEU A 130 16.42 -3.56 -0.68
N LEU A 131 17.14 -3.52 0.44
CA LEU A 131 16.66 -3.96 1.74
C LEU A 131 16.83 -2.80 2.73
N ASP A 132 15.72 -2.29 3.25
CA ASP A 132 15.72 -1.17 4.19
C ASP A 132 15.23 -1.64 5.58
N PRO A 133 16.05 -1.47 6.64
CA PRO A 133 15.68 -1.92 7.98
C PRO A 133 14.83 -0.91 8.78
N ILE A 134 14.58 0.30 8.27
CA ILE A 134 13.94 1.40 9.00
C ILE A 134 12.51 1.67 8.52
N ILE A 135 12.28 1.72 7.20
CA ILE A 135 10.94 1.89 6.67
C ILE A 135 10.04 0.72 7.09
N SER A 136 8.75 0.98 7.23
CA SER A 136 7.76 -0.03 7.60
C SER A 136 6.48 0.19 6.80
N LEU A 137 5.76 -0.90 6.51
CA LEU A 137 4.44 -0.84 5.89
C LEU A 137 3.32 -0.80 6.92
N ALA A 138 3.64 -0.97 8.21
CA ALA A 138 2.69 -0.97 9.31
C ALA A 138 3.09 -0.03 10.45
N GLY A 139 2.13 0.25 11.32
CA GLY A 139 2.32 1.04 12.52
C GLY A 139 2.33 2.55 12.28
N PRO A 140 2.56 3.35 13.34
CA PRO A 140 2.42 4.80 13.30
C PRO A 140 3.42 5.49 12.37
N HIS A 141 4.54 4.82 12.06
CA HIS A 141 5.56 5.35 11.16
C HIS A 141 5.56 4.73 9.76
N SER A 142 4.44 4.11 9.36
CA SER A 142 4.30 3.50 8.04
C SER A 142 4.56 4.48 6.89
N ILE A 143 5.12 3.95 5.78
CA ILE A 143 5.26 4.66 4.50
C ILE A 143 4.04 4.52 3.59
N MET A 144 3.03 3.74 4.00
CA MET A 144 1.77 3.62 3.26
C MET A 144 1.09 4.99 3.12
N GLY A 145 0.63 5.30 1.91
CA GLY A 145 -0.02 6.58 1.59
C GLY A 145 0.94 7.77 1.57
N ARG A 146 2.25 7.54 1.47
CA ARG A 146 3.29 8.55 1.20
C ARG A 146 3.75 8.45 -0.25
N SER A 147 4.55 9.41 -0.70
CA SER A 147 5.12 9.36 -2.05
C SER A 147 6.53 8.79 -2.05
N LEU A 148 6.82 7.94 -3.03
CA LEU A 148 8.18 7.60 -3.44
C LEU A 148 8.60 8.59 -4.52
N VAL A 149 9.80 9.16 -4.40
CA VAL A 149 10.35 10.15 -5.33
C VAL A 149 11.72 9.67 -5.81
N VAL A 150 11.97 9.83 -7.11
CA VAL A 150 13.28 9.66 -7.74
C VAL A 150 13.79 11.02 -8.19
N HIS A 151 15.02 11.34 -7.81
CA HIS A 151 15.64 12.64 -8.01
C HIS A 151 16.67 12.63 -9.15
N ALA A 152 17.00 13.83 -9.66
CA ALA A 152 17.89 14.05 -10.80
C ALA A 152 19.33 13.61 -10.56
N ASP A 153 19.85 13.90 -9.38
CA ASP A 153 21.24 13.72 -9.03
C ASP A 153 21.44 12.58 -8.03
N VAL A 154 22.71 12.23 -7.83
CA VAL A 154 23.12 11.28 -6.80
C VAL A 154 22.90 11.88 -5.42
N ASP A 155 22.29 11.11 -4.55
CA ASP A 155 22.21 11.41 -3.13
C ASP A 155 23.60 11.19 -2.49
N ASP A 156 24.13 12.24 -1.84
CA ASP A 156 25.44 12.27 -1.21
C ASP A 156 25.47 11.76 0.24
N TYR A 157 24.33 11.33 0.77
CA TYR A 157 24.12 10.77 2.09
C TYR A 157 24.50 11.70 3.25
N GLY A 158 24.39 13.02 3.07
CA GLY A 158 24.73 13.98 4.11
C GLY A 158 26.23 14.30 4.20
N ARG A 159 26.98 13.99 3.13
CA ARG A 159 28.45 14.07 3.11
C ARG A 159 29.01 15.12 2.15
N GLY A 160 28.16 15.98 1.57
CA GLY A 160 28.54 17.06 0.67
C GLY A 160 29.16 18.29 1.35
N GLY A 161 29.10 18.36 2.69
CA GLY A 161 29.76 19.44 3.45
C GLY A 161 29.03 20.79 3.43
N ASN A 162 27.75 20.80 3.06
CA ASN A 162 26.87 21.97 3.10
C ASN A 162 25.56 21.63 3.84
N ASP A 163 24.75 22.64 4.16
CA ASP A 163 23.50 22.43 4.90
C ASP A 163 22.47 21.63 4.09
N GLU A 164 22.44 21.81 2.77
CA GLU A 164 21.51 21.10 1.88
C GLU A 164 21.77 19.59 1.86
N SER A 165 23.03 19.17 1.93
CA SER A 165 23.44 17.78 2.07
C SER A 165 22.78 17.12 3.28
N LEU A 166 22.70 17.84 4.40
CA LEU A 166 22.11 17.35 5.65
C LEU A 166 20.57 17.33 5.63
N ILE A 167 19.95 17.85 4.57
CA ILE A 167 18.50 17.96 4.40
C ILE A 167 18.00 17.02 3.28
N SER A 168 18.64 17.03 2.12
CA SER A 168 18.17 16.33 0.91
C SER A 168 19.20 15.42 0.25
N GLY A 169 20.42 15.38 0.79
CA GLY A 169 21.53 14.67 0.16
C GLY A 169 22.03 15.33 -1.13
N ASN A 170 21.69 16.61 -1.39
CA ASN A 170 21.99 17.29 -2.67
C ASN A 170 21.50 16.50 -3.90
N SER A 171 20.40 15.77 -3.77
CA SER A 171 19.89 14.87 -4.82
C SER A 171 19.20 15.59 -5.99
N GLY A 172 19.04 16.92 -5.93
CA GLY A 172 18.50 17.71 -7.04
C GLY A 172 16.98 17.59 -7.20
N ALA A 173 16.49 17.97 -8.38
CA ALA A 173 15.05 18.06 -8.67
C ALA A 173 14.36 16.69 -8.67
N ALA A 174 13.07 16.66 -8.34
CA ALA A 174 12.26 15.45 -8.42
C ALA A 174 11.90 15.14 -9.87
N MET A 175 12.40 14.01 -10.42
CA MET A 175 12.15 13.61 -11.81
C MET A 175 10.87 12.78 -11.97
N ALA A 176 10.58 11.94 -10.97
CA ALA A 176 9.41 11.06 -10.98
C ALA A 176 8.95 10.79 -9.56
N CYS A 177 7.65 10.60 -9.40
CA CYS A 177 7.05 10.27 -8.13
C CYS A 177 5.82 9.40 -8.29
N GLY A 178 5.40 8.78 -7.20
CA GLY A 178 4.16 8.05 -7.12
C GLY A 178 3.74 7.84 -5.68
N VAL A 179 2.46 7.58 -5.45
CA VAL A 179 1.94 7.27 -4.11
C VAL A 179 2.05 5.77 -3.83
N ILE A 180 2.55 5.43 -2.65
CA ILE A 180 2.71 4.06 -2.15
C ILE A 180 1.35 3.57 -1.63
N GLY A 181 0.64 2.76 -2.42
CA GLY A 181 -0.65 2.16 -2.03
C GLY A 181 -1.68 2.06 -3.15
N VAL A 182 -2.97 1.99 -2.75
CA VAL A 182 -4.13 2.00 -3.65
C VAL A 182 -4.52 3.46 -3.94
N ILE A 183 -4.75 3.78 -5.22
CA ILE A 183 -5.07 5.12 -5.70
C ILE A 183 -6.54 5.18 -6.13
N PHE A 184 -7.23 6.26 -5.73
CA PHE A 184 -8.60 6.57 -6.12
C PHE A 184 -8.61 7.89 -6.90
N THR A 185 -9.07 7.87 -8.15
CA THR A 185 -9.12 9.04 -9.04
C THR A 185 -10.55 9.28 -9.47
N GLN A 186 -11.12 10.45 -9.12
CA GLN A 186 -12.42 10.86 -9.62
C GLN A 186 -12.25 11.82 -10.80
N ILE A 187 -12.89 11.52 -11.93
CA ILE A 187 -12.93 12.39 -13.11
C ILE A 187 -14.30 13.10 -13.18
N ASP A 188 -14.43 14.15 -14.00
CA ASP A 188 -15.59 15.07 -14.02
C ASP A 188 -16.96 14.40 -14.24
N ASN A 189 -17.00 13.18 -14.79
CA ASN A 189 -18.24 12.42 -14.96
C ASN A 189 -18.76 11.77 -13.64
N GLY A 190 -18.05 11.97 -12.54
CA GLY A 190 -18.40 11.46 -11.21
C GLY A 190 -17.91 10.04 -10.92
N LEU A 191 -17.39 9.30 -11.91
CA LEU A 191 -16.84 7.96 -11.69
C LEU A 191 -15.52 8.02 -10.95
N VAL A 192 -15.32 7.07 -10.04
CA VAL A 192 -14.05 6.87 -9.36
C VAL A 192 -13.36 5.65 -9.96
N THR A 193 -12.15 5.86 -10.48
CA THR A 193 -11.25 4.79 -10.90
C THR A 193 -10.36 4.43 -9.72
N VAL A 194 -10.28 3.14 -9.40
CA VAL A 194 -9.43 2.60 -8.33
C VAL A 194 -8.35 1.74 -8.96
N THR A 195 -7.09 2.08 -8.71
CA THR A 195 -5.93 1.36 -9.22
C THR A 195 -5.03 0.93 -8.08
N GLY A 196 -4.44 -0.26 -8.21
CA GLY A 196 -3.45 -0.72 -7.27
C GLY A 196 -2.89 -2.09 -7.62
N THR A 197 -1.81 -2.42 -6.94
CA THR A 197 -1.24 -3.77 -6.93
C THR A 197 -1.16 -4.23 -5.47
N ILE A 198 -1.67 -5.41 -5.18
CA ILE A 198 -1.60 -6.03 -3.84
C ILE A 198 -0.93 -7.39 -3.99
N GLN A 199 0.06 -7.71 -3.14
CA GLN A 199 0.75 -9.00 -3.17
C GLN A 199 0.66 -9.72 -1.82
N GLY A 200 1.13 -10.98 -1.79
CA GLY A 200 1.07 -11.83 -0.60
C GLY A 200 -0.30 -12.46 -0.38
N LEU A 201 -1.18 -12.38 -1.39
CA LEU A 201 -2.49 -13.02 -1.39
C LEU A 201 -2.35 -14.50 -1.77
N ARG A 202 -3.34 -15.29 -1.38
CA ARG A 202 -3.48 -16.64 -1.96
C ARG A 202 -3.99 -16.47 -3.40
N PRO A 203 -3.65 -17.37 -4.34
CA PRO A 203 -4.24 -17.32 -5.66
C PRO A 203 -5.78 -17.37 -5.61
N GLY A 204 -6.43 -16.57 -6.45
CA GLY A 204 -7.88 -16.46 -6.56
C GLY A 204 -8.43 -15.09 -6.15
N ARG A 205 -9.75 -15.04 -5.95
CA ARG A 205 -10.49 -13.81 -5.67
C ARG A 205 -10.52 -13.45 -4.19
N HIS A 206 -10.50 -12.15 -3.95
CA HIS A 206 -10.47 -11.52 -2.65
C HIS A 206 -11.45 -10.33 -2.62
N GLY A 207 -12.38 -10.34 -1.68
CA GLY A 207 -13.31 -9.23 -1.45
C GLY A 207 -12.56 -7.92 -1.17
N PHE A 208 -13.05 -6.82 -1.72
CA PHE A 208 -12.38 -5.53 -1.69
C PHE A 208 -13.41 -4.43 -1.43
N HIS A 209 -13.31 -3.77 -0.28
CA HIS A 209 -14.37 -2.89 0.20
C HIS A 209 -13.80 -1.60 0.82
N VAL A 210 -14.54 -0.50 0.68
CA VAL A 210 -14.36 0.68 1.52
C VAL A 210 -15.18 0.50 2.80
N HIS A 211 -14.53 0.65 3.94
CA HIS A 211 -15.11 0.55 5.27
C HIS A 211 -15.50 1.92 5.83
N GLU A 212 -16.39 1.94 6.81
CA GLU A 212 -17.02 3.18 7.27
C GLU A 212 -16.05 4.10 8.04
N LYS A 213 -14.97 3.59 8.62
CA LYS A 213 -13.98 4.39 9.38
C LYS A 213 -12.60 4.31 8.75
N GLY A 214 -11.82 5.37 8.90
CA GLY A 214 -10.37 5.39 8.67
C GLY A 214 -9.55 5.16 9.94
N ASP A 215 -10.13 4.51 10.95
CA ASP A 215 -9.39 4.09 12.15
C ASP A 215 -8.82 2.69 11.92
N ILE A 216 -7.50 2.58 11.97
CA ILE A 216 -6.75 1.32 11.86
C ILE A 216 -5.79 1.13 13.04
N SER A 217 -6.02 1.85 14.15
CA SER A 217 -5.11 1.86 15.30
C SER A 217 -5.01 0.50 16.01
N GLY A 218 -6.10 -0.27 16.07
CA GLY A 218 -6.14 -1.69 16.47
C GLY A 218 -6.13 -2.67 15.28
N GLY A 219 -5.67 -2.24 14.11
CA GLY A 219 -5.68 -3.00 12.87
C GLY A 219 -7.01 -2.91 12.11
N CYS A 220 -7.19 -3.76 11.11
CA CYS A 220 -8.29 -3.60 10.15
C CYS A 220 -9.69 -3.82 10.72
N ALA A 221 -9.81 -4.39 11.93
CA ALA A 221 -11.09 -4.52 12.62
C ALA A 221 -11.70 -3.15 12.97
N ASP A 222 -10.87 -2.18 13.32
CA ASP A 222 -11.30 -0.85 13.78
C ASP A 222 -11.88 0.02 12.66
N ALA A 223 -11.68 -0.39 11.39
CA ALA A 223 -12.29 0.24 10.23
C ALA A 223 -13.83 0.18 10.23
N GLY A 224 -14.45 -0.62 11.12
CA GLY A 224 -15.91 -0.76 11.21
C GLY A 224 -16.51 -1.64 10.12
N GLY A 225 -17.80 -1.50 9.82
CA GLY A 225 -18.49 -2.19 8.72
C GLY A 225 -18.15 -1.61 7.35
N HIS A 226 -18.77 -2.15 6.29
CA HIS A 226 -18.68 -1.55 4.95
C HIS A 226 -19.31 -0.16 4.97
N PHE A 227 -18.78 0.76 4.15
CA PHE A 227 -19.32 2.10 4.03
C PHE A 227 -20.71 2.04 3.37
N ASN A 228 -21.76 2.22 4.17
CA ASN A 228 -23.15 2.06 3.75
C ASN A 228 -24.04 3.23 4.21
N PRO A 229 -23.89 4.44 3.63
CA PRO A 229 -24.73 5.59 3.98
C PRO A 229 -26.20 5.37 3.59
N GLY A 230 -26.47 4.52 2.59
CA GLY A 230 -27.80 4.20 2.09
C GLY A 230 -28.58 3.19 2.94
N LYS A 231 -27.92 2.48 3.86
CA LYS A 231 -28.49 1.34 4.63
C LYS A 231 -29.07 0.24 3.72
N ASN A 232 -28.40 0.05 2.59
CA ASN A 232 -28.70 -0.99 1.60
C ASN A 232 -28.22 -2.36 2.08
N ASN A 233 -28.62 -3.42 1.40
CA ASN A 233 -27.93 -4.71 1.56
C ASN A 233 -26.57 -4.68 0.87
N HIS A 234 -25.71 -5.63 1.20
CA HIS A 234 -24.51 -5.90 0.42
C HIS A 234 -24.86 -6.37 -1.00
N GLY A 235 -24.10 -5.94 -2.01
CA GLY A 235 -24.37 -6.30 -3.41
C GLY A 235 -23.14 -6.20 -4.32
N ALA A 236 -23.30 -6.60 -5.60
CA ALA A 236 -22.22 -6.46 -6.57
C ALA A 236 -21.98 -4.99 -6.97
N PRO A 237 -20.80 -4.60 -7.48
CA PRO A 237 -20.48 -3.19 -7.81
C PRO A 237 -21.45 -2.48 -8.77
N PHE A 238 -22.15 -3.25 -9.61
CA PHE A 238 -23.13 -2.77 -10.58
C PHE A 238 -24.59 -2.98 -10.16
N ASP A 239 -24.84 -3.58 -9.00
CA ASP A 239 -26.19 -3.74 -8.46
C ASP A 239 -26.71 -2.39 -7.93
N GLY A 240 -28.01 -2.14 -8.10
CA GLY A 240 -28.65 -0.92 -7.60
C GLY A 240 -28.88 -0.90 -6.08
N ASP A 241 -29.03 -2.08 -5.47
CA ASP A 241 -29.06 -2.27 -4.01
C ASP A 241 -27.72 -2.88 -3.58
N ARG A 242 -26.84 -2.04 -3.05
CA ARG A 242 -25.51 -2.39 -2.52
C ARG A 242 -25.03 -1.37 -1.51
N HIS A 243 -24.04 -1.71 -0.68
CA HIS A 243 -23.34 -0.66 0.06
C HIS A 243 -22.54 0.23 -0.89
N ALA A 244 -22.35 1.49 -0.52
CA ALA A 244 -21.52 2.39 -1.31
C ALA A 244 -20.07 1.88 -1.42
N GLY A 245 -19.55 1.27 -0.36
CA GLY A 245 -18.19 0.73 -0.31
C GLY A 245 -17.98 -0.64 -0.94
N ASP A 246 -19.00 -1.29 -1.52
CA ASP A 246 -18.86 -2.62 -2.12
C ASP A 246 -18.18 -2.51 -3.51
N LEU A 247 -16.87 -2.75 -3.59
CA LEU A 247 -16.08 -2.70 -4.84
C LEU A 247 -15.90 -4.09 -5.48
N GLY A 248 -16.45 -5.14 -4.87
CA GLY A 248 -16.44 -6.51 -5.37
C GLY A 248 -15.14 -7.23 -5.08
N ASN A 249 -14.56 -7.87 -6.10
CA ASN A 249 -13.37 -8.71 -5.93
C ASN A 249 -12.16 -8.17 -6.71
N ILE A 250 -10.98 -8.27 -6.10
CA ILE A 250 -9.69 -8.26 -6.80
C ILE A 250 -9.20 -9.70 -6.96
N GLU A 251 -8.42 -9.98 -8.01
CA GLU A 251 -7.98 -11.34 -8.33
C GLU A 251 -6.46 -11.45 -8.30
N ALA A 252 -5.95 -12.33 -7.44
CA ALA A 252 -4.53 -12.63 -7.31
C ALA A 252 -4.14 -13.80 -8.21
N GLY A 253 -3.07 -13.63 -8.99
CA GLY A 253 -2.47 -14.65 -9.84
C GLY A 253 -1.78 -15.77 -9.04
N PRO A 254 -1.20 -16.77 -9.73
CA PRO A 254 -0.47 -17.87 -9.10
C PRO A 254 0.74 -17.44 -8.25
N ASP A 255 1.30 -16.27 -8.54
CA ASP A 255 2.37 -15.59 -7.80
C ASP A 255 1.87 -14.84 -6.55
N GLY A 256 0.55 -14.84 -6.29
CA GLY A 256 -0.07 -14.16 -5.17
C GLY A 256 -0.21 -12.65 -5.36
N VAL A 257 -0.16 -12.18 -6.61
CA VAL A 257 -0.23 -10.75 -6.97
C VAL A 257 -1.56 -10.42 -7.65
N ALA A 258 -2.28 -9.43 -7.13
CA ALA A 258 -3.46 -8.84 -7.72
C ALA A 258 -3.15 -7.45 -8.29
N HIS A 259 -3.12 -7.34 -9.61
CA HIS A 259 -3.11 -6.06 -10.33
C HIS A 259 -4.54 -5.72 -10.71
N PHE A 260 -5.02 -4.54 -10.33
CA PHE A 260 -6.41 -4.16 -10.61
C PHE A 260 -6.55 -2.70 -11.01
N GLN A 261 -7.48 -2.49 -11.92
CA GLN A 261 -8.07 -1.21 -12.27
C GLN A 261 -9.58 -1.45 -12.36
N LEU A 262 -10.33 -0.88 -11.41
CA LEU A 262 -11.79 -0.98 -11.38
C LEU A 262 -12.40 0.41 -11.37
N THR A 263 -13.67 0.50 -11.79
CA THR A 263 -14.43 1.75 -11.79
C THR A 263 -15.69 1.58 -10.98
N ASP A 264 -16.01 2.59 -10.19
CA ASP A 264 -17.20 2.63 -9.35
C ASP A 264 -17.96 3.94 -9.56
N HIS A 265 -19.29 3.84 -9.54
CA HIS A 265 -20.21 4.93 -9.83
C HIS A 265 -20.99 5.42 -8.59
N VAL A 266 -20.77 4.81 -7.42
CA VAL A 266 -21.45 5.16 -6.16
C VAL A 266 -20.51 5.86 -5.20
N ILE A 267 -19.27 5.38 -5.02
CA ILE A 267 -18.27 6.09 -4.22
C ILE A 267 -17.94 7.43 -4.88
N SER A 268 -17.56 8.41 -4.06
CA SER A 268 -17.07 9.70 -4.54
C SER A 268 -15.94 10.19 -3.65
N LEU A 269 -15.13 11.12 -4.14
CA LEU A 269 -14.15 11.86 -3.35
C LEU A 269 -14.75 13.17 -2.77
N THR A 270 -16.05 13.42 -2.97
CA THR A 270 -16.77 14.55 -2.41
C THR A 270 -18.21 14.17 -2.04
N GLY A 271 -18.93 15.07 -1.37
CA GLY A 271 -20.35 14.92 -1.11
C GLY A 271 -20.72 13.76 -0.16
N PRO A 272 -21.97 13.27 -0.21
CA PRO A 272 -22.50 12.34 0.79
C PRO A 272 -21.92 10.91 0.69
N HIS A 273 -21.40 10.52 -0.46
CA HIS A 273 -20.71 9.23 -0.66
C HIS A 273 -19.18 9.37 -0.60
N CYS A 274 -18.69 10.46 0.02
CA CYS A 274 -17.26 10.71 0.16
C CYS A 274 -16.55 9.58 0.92
N ILE A 275 -15.50 9.03 0.30
CA ILE A 275 -14.64 7.98 0.87
C ILE A 275 -13.33 8.52 1.46
N LEU A 276 -13.08 9.83 1.38
CA LEU A 276 -11.92 10.43 2.03
C LEU A 276 -12.02 10.28 3.56
N GLY A 277 -10.91 9.89 4.19
CA GLY A 277 -10.82 9.61 5.63
C GLY A 277 -11.37 8.23 6.02
N ARG A 278 -11.73 7.37 5.07
CA ARG A 278 -12.19 5.99 5.31
C ARG A 278 -11.09 4.98 5.00
N ALA A 279 -11.23 3.72 5.41
CA ALA A 279 -10.27 2.67 5.06
C ALA A 279 -10.75 1.85 3.86
N VAL A 280 -9.84 1.49 2.95
CA VAL A 280 -10.03 0.39 2.01
C VAL A 280 -9.50 -0.90 2.64
N VAL A 281 -10.19 -2.03 2.43
CA VAL A 281 -9.90 -3.33 3.05
C VAL A 281 -9.92 -4.43 1.99
N VAL A 282 -8.94 -5.33 2.09
CA VAL A 282 -8.86 -6.59 1.32
C VAL A 282 -9.21 -7.74 2.25
N HIS A 283 -10.07 -8.64 1.80
CA HIS A 283 -10.56 -9.78 2.57
C HIS A 283 -9.88 -11.10 2.18
N SER A 284 -10.02 -12.13 3.00
CA SER A 284 -9.32 -13.42 2.81
C SER A 284 -9.99 -14.36 1.82
N GLU A 285 -11.26 -14.12 1.50
CA GLU A 285 -12.07 -14.95 0.62
C GLU A 285 -12.77 -14.14 -0.46
N GLU A 286 -13.33 -14.86 -1.43
CA GLU A 286 -14.12 -14.27 -2.50
C GLU A 286 -15.39 -13.68 -1.88
N ASP A 287 -15.68 -12.43 -2.23
CA ASP A 287 -16.96 -11.81 -1.96
C ASP A 287 -18.03 -12.45 -2.85
N ASP A 288 -19.04 -13.02 -2.22
CA ASP A 288 -20.20 -13.68 -2.83
C ASP A 288 -21.24 -12.70 -3.40
N LEU A 289 -21.00 -11.39 -3.26
CA LEU A 289 -21.78 -10.29 -3.79
C LEU A 289 -23.22 -10.24 -3.24
N GLY A 290 -23.42 -10.76 -2.03
CA GLY A 290 -24.75 -10.92 -1.41
C GLY A 290 -25.53 -12.13 -1.93
N LYS A 291 -24.91 -13.00 -2.75
CA LYS A 291 -25.60 -14.05 -3.53
C LYS A 291 -25.25 -15.48 -3.07
N GLY A 292 -24.38 -15.64 -2.06
CA GLY A 292 -23.93 -16.96 -1.59
C GLY A 292 -24.91 -17.70 -0.67
N GLY A 293 -25.92 -17.02 -0.13
CA GLY A 293 -26.95 -17.63 0.74
C GLY A 293 -26.49 -17.91 2.17
N PHE A 294 -25.36 -17.36 2.60
CA PHE A 294 -24.90 -17.37 3.98
C PHE A 294 -25.61 -16.29 4.80
N SER A 295 -25.62 -16.45 6.12
CA SER A 295 -26.28 -15.50 7.03
C SER A 295 -25.70 -14.09 6.97
N ASP A 296 -24.43 -13.97 6.57
CA ASP A 296 -23.71 -12.71 6.45
C ASP A 296 -23.51 -12.25 5.00
N SER A 297 -23.97 -12.99 3.98
CA SER A 297 -23.87 -12.60 2.56
C SER A 297 -24.41 -11.19 2.33
N LEU A 298 -25.61 -10.88 2.83
CA LEU A 298 -26.25 -9.56 2.68
C LEU A 298 -25.62 -8.45 3.54
N THR A 299 -24.60 -8.76 4.35
CA THR A 299 -23.94 -7.80 5.26
C THR A 299 -22.46 -7.59 4.97
N THR A 300 -21.75 -8.61 4.50
CA THR A 300 -20.29 -8.62 4.35
C THR A 300 -19.82 -9.31 3.07
N GLY A 301 -20.76 -9.81 2.25
CA GLY A 301 -20.43 -10.60 1.08
C GLY A 301 -19.82 -11.97 1.38
N HIS A 302 -19.88 -12.43 2.65
CA HIS A 302 -19.21 -13.65 3.09
C HIS A 302 -17.70 -13.70 2.74
N ALA A 303 -17.04 -12.55 2.62
CA ALA A 303 -15.64 -12.46 2.14
C ALA A 303 -14.59 -12.93 3.17
N GLY A 304 -15.00 -13.39 4.34
CA GLY A 304 -14.12 -13.85 5.41
C GLY A 304 -13.33 -12.72 6.10
N SER A 305 -12.19 -13.09 6.68
CA SER A 305 -11.36 -12.21 7.51
C SER A 305 -10.69 -11.07 6.74
N ARG A 306 -10.35 -9.97 7.42
CA ARG A 306 -9.65 -8.81 6.83
C ARG A 306 -8.15 -9.09 6.78
N LEU A 307 -7.56 -9.06 5.58
CA LEU A 307 -6.13 -9.33 5.37
C LEU A 307 -5.28 -8.07 5.49
N ALA A 308 -5.72 -6.97 4.88
CA ALA A 308 -4.99 -5.71 4.82
C ALA A 308 -5.95 -4.53 4.73
N CYS A 309 -5.51 -3.37 5.17
CA CYS A 309 -6.29 -2.14 5.13
C CYS A 309 -5.40 -0.90 5.02
N GLY A 310 -5.93 0.17 4.45
CA GLY A 310 -5.26 1.46 4.35
C GLY A 310 -6.26 2.62 4.35
N VAL A 311 -5.92 3.72 5.02
CA VAL A 311 -6.77 4.92 5.06
C VAL A 311 -6.64 5.68 3.74
N ILE A 312 -7.79 5.91 3.10
CA ILE A 312 -7.97 6.74 1.91
C ILE A 312 -7.88 8.20 2.36
N ARG A 313 -6.92 8.93 1.83
CA ARG A 313 -6.69 10.35 2.17
C ARG A 313 -6.92 11.21 0.96
N ASP A 314 -7.25 12.47 1.21
CA ASP A 314 -7.19 13.47 0.16
C ASP A 314 -5.75 13.56 -0.33
N GLN A 315 -5.64 13.66 -1.66
CA GLN A 315 -4.43 14.15 -2.27
C GLN A 315 -4.25 15.62 -1.94
#